data_AF-A0A356WHI1-F1
#
_entry.id   AF-A0A356WHI1-F1
#
_cell.length_a   1.000
_cell.length_b   1.000
_cell.length_c   1.000
_cell.angle_alpha   90.00
_cell.angle_beta   90.00
_cell.angle_gamma   90.00
#
_symmetry.space_group_name_H-M   'P 1'
#
loop_
_entity.id
_entity.type
_entity.pdbx_description
1 polymer ?
#
loop_
_entity_poly.entity_id
_entity_poly.type
_entity_poly.pdbx_seq_one_letter_code
_entity_poly.pdbx_strand_id
1 'polypeptide(L)'
;MTTNTANSAHQEQHGMSDAGYIRIAIILATITGLEVSTYYVNFGVLFLPALLIMMAIKFVMVVSYFMHLKFDNKIFSFLFYAGLILAIGVYA
;
A
#
# COMPACT_ATOMS: atom_id res chain seq x y z
N MET A 1 13.31 18.71 -50.26
CA MET A 1 14.11 18.12 -49.17
C MET A 1 13.34 18.28 -47.87
N THR A 2 12.76 17.16 -47.42
CA THR A 2 12.29 16.77 -46.06
C THR A 2 11.88 17.83 -45.04
N THR A 3 10.58 17.86 -44.79
CA THR A 3 9.85 18.32 -43.59
C THR A 3 9.99 17.30 -42.45
N ASN A 4 10.69 17.63 -41.35
CA ASN A 4 10.67 16.81 -40.12
C ASN A 4 10.29 17.66 -38.91
N THR A 5 9.01 18.05 -38.85
CA THR A 5 8.31 18.30 -37.59
C THR A 5 8.03 16.94 -36.97
N ALA A 6 8.93 16.46 -36.11
CA ALA A 6 8.72 15.24 -35.33
C ALA A 6 9.36 15.41 -33.95
N ASN A 7 8.94 16.44 -33.22
CA ASN A 7 9.05 16.43 -31.76
C ASN A 7 7.72 15.93 -31.18
N SER A 8 7.34 14.73 -31.60
CA SER A 8 6.25 13.96 -31.00
C SER A 8 6.88 13.13 -29.88
N ALA A 9 7.28 13.79 -28.78
CA ALA A 9 7.61 13.09 -27.55
C ALA A 9 6.34 12.38 -27.06
N HIS A 10 6.20 11.11 -27.44
CA HIS A 10 5.22 10.18 -26.92
C HIS A 10 5.49 9.99 -25.42
N GLN A 11 4.84 10.80 -24.57
CA GLN A 11 4.65 10.45 -23.17
C GLN A 11 3.27 9.79 -23.04
N GLU A 12 3.17 8.56 -23.51
CA GLU A 12 2.10 7.66 -23.09
C GLU A 12 2.31 7.30 -21.61
N GLN A 13 1.80 8.14 -20.70
CA GLN A 13 1.66 7.78 -19.29
C GLN A 13 0.43 6.87 -19.13
N HIS A 14 0.60 5.59 -19.42
CA HIS A 14 -0.44 4.56 -19.30
C HIS A 14 -0.35 3.73 -18.02
N GLY A 15 0.05 4.35 -16.90
CA GLY A 15 0.04 3.75 -15.57
C GLY A 15 -0.09 4.85 -14.52
N MET A 16 -0.67 4.56 -13.35
CA MET A 16 -0.70 5.52 -12.25
C MET A 16 0.73 6.07 -12.04
N SER A 17 0.90 7.38 -12.21
CA SER A 17 2.20 8.04 -12.10
C SER A 17 2.87 7.64 -10.78
N ASP A 18 4.17 7.32 -10.82
CA ASP A 18 5.01 6.97 -9.67
C ASP A 18 4.74 7.87 -8.45
N ALA A 19 4.41 9.15 -8.69
CA ALA A 19 4.00 10.12 -7.67
C ALA A 19 2.87 9.63 -6.74
N GLY A 20 1.92 8.84 -7.25
CA GLY A 20 0.84 8.24 -6.46
C GLY A 20 1.37 7.22 -5.45
N TYR A 21 2.25 6.32 -5.88
CA TYR A 21 2.90 5.34 -5.00
C TYR A 21 3.79 6.00 -3.96
N ILE A 22 4.57 7.02 -4.35
CA ILE A 22 5.38 7.81 -3.41
C ILE A 22 4.49 8.43 -2.32
N ARG A 23 3.31 8.96 -2.68
CA ARG A 23 2.41 9.57 -1.70
C ARG A 23 1.91 8.57 -0.67
N ILE A 24 1.58 7.36 -1.11
CA ILE A 24 1.14 6.26 -0.23
C ILE A 24 2.31 5.77 0.65
N ALA A 25 3.54 5.73 0.11
CA ALA A 25 4.75 5.42 0.88
C ALA A 25 4.95 6.41 2.03
N ILE A 26 4.77 7.70 1.77
CA ILE A 26 4.91 8.76 2.78
C ILE A 26 3.85 8.61 3.88
N ILE A 27 2.60 8.28 3.51
CA ILE A 27 1.53 8.02 4.48
C ILE A 27 1.89 6.82 5.37
N LEU A 28 2.35 5.71 4.79
CA LEU A 28 2.80 4.53 5.53
C LEU A 28 3.99 4.84 6.45
N ALA A 29 4.96 5.62 5.96
CA ALA A 29 6.09 6.07 6.76
C ALA A 29 5.63 6.93 7.95
N THR A 30 4.64 7.80 7.74
CA THR A 30 4.05 8.64 8.79
C THR A 30 3.34 7.80 9.84
N ILE A 31 2.53 6.82 9.42
CA ILE A 31 1.86 5.88 10.33
C ILE A 31 2.89 5.09 11.15
N THR A 32 3.97 4.64 10.51
CA THR A 32 5.06 3.92 11.19
C THR A 32 5.82 4.83 12.15
N GLY A 33 6.05 6.09 11.80
CA GLY A 33 6.64 7.08 12.70
C GLY A 33 5.76 7.34 13.93
N LEU A 34 4.44 7.44 13.74
CA LEU A 34 3.47 7.57 14.83
C LEU A 34 3.48 6.34 15.74
N GLU A 35 3.51 5.14 15.17
CA GLU A 35 3.63 3.89 15.92
C GLU A 35 4.91 3.87 16.77
N VAL A 36 6.05 4.24 16.19
CA VAL A 36 7.31 4.33 16.92
C VAL A 36 7.24 5.38 18.04
N SER A 37 6.63 6.53 17.77
CA SER A 37 6.41 7.59 18.78
C SER A 37 5.53 7.12 19.94
N THR A 38 4.62 6.17 19.68
CA THR A 38 3.74 5.58 20.69
C THR A 38 4.54 4.78 21.71
N TYR A 39 5.73 4.25 21.39
CA TYR A 39 6.61 3.63 22.40
C TYR A 39 7.17 4.63 23.43
N TYR A 40 7.28 5.90 23.05
CA TYR A 40 7.79 6.95 23.93
C TYR A 40 6.69 7.56 24.82
N VAL A 41 5.41 7.33 24.50
CA VAL A 41 4.26 7.89 25.21
C VAL A 41 3.40 6.76 25.78
N ASN A 42 3.17 6.76 27.09
CA ASN A 42 2.38 5.69 27.72
C ASN A 42 0.87 5.89 27.50
N PHE A 43 0.29 5.11 26.58
CA PHE A 43 -1.15 5.07 26.31
C PHE A 43 -1.93 4.06 27.17
N GLY A 44 -1.27 3.42 28.15
CA GLY A 44 -1.90 2.47 29.07
C GLY A 44 -2.52 1.26 28.35
N VAL A 45 -3.71 0.84 28.78
CA VAL A 45 -4.43 -0.35 28.26
C VAL A 45 -4.82 -0.21 26.77
N LEU A 46 -4.96 1.03 26.27
CA LEU A 46 -5.30 1.32 24.88
C LEU A 46 -4.11 1.19 23.91
N PHE A 47 -2.88 1.09 24.41
CA PHE A 47 -1.67 0.98 23.61
C PHE A 47 -1.70 -0.25 22.68
N LEU A 48 -2.00 -1.42 23.26
CA LEU A 48 -1.96 -2.70 22.56
C LEU A 48 -3.02 -2.81 21.44
N PRO A 49 -4.31 -2.47 21.66
CA PRO A 49 -5.29 -2.46 20.58
C PRO A 49 -5.01 -1.39 19.52
N ALA A 50 -4.50 -0.21 19.90
CA ALA A 50 -4.13 0.83 18.94
C ALA A 50 -2.99 0.38 18.01
N LEU A 51 -1.96 -0.29 18.55
CA LEU A 51 -0.88 -0.88 17.77
C LEU A 51 -1.40 -1.96 16.80
N LEU A 52 -2.26 -2.87 17.25
CA LEU A 52 -2.83 -3.90 16.38
C LEU A 52 -3.64 -3.30 15.21
N ILE A 53 -4.44 -2.28 15.49
CA ILE A 53 -5.22 -1.59 14.45
C ILE A 53 -4.29 -0.91 13.44
N MET A 54 -3.27 -0.20 13.90
CA MET A 54 -2.26 0.41 13.02
C MET A 54 -1.52 -0.64 12.18
N MET A 55 -1.18 -1.80 12.76
CA MET A 55 -0.58 -2.92 12.03
C MET A 55 -1.49 -3.44 10.92
N ALA A 56 -2.77 -3.68 11.22
CA ALA A 56 -3.73 -4.16 10.23
C ALA A 56 -3.93 -3.15 9.09
N ILE A 57 -4.02 -1.86 9.41
CA ILE A 57 -4.15 -0.79 8.42
C ILE A 57 -2.93 -0.77 7.49
N LYS A 58 -1.71 -0.79 8.05
CA LYS A 58 -0.48 -0.82 7.26
C LYS A 58 -0.43 -2.04 6.35
N PHE A 59 -0.79 -3.22 6.87
CA PHE A 59 -0.82 -4.46 6.11
C PHE A 59 -1.76 -4.34 4.90
N VAL A 60 -3.01 -3.92 5.10
CA VAL A 60 -3.98 -3.76 4.00
C VAL A 60 -3.52 -2.72 2.99
N MET A 61 -2.92 -1.62 3.45
CA MET A 61 -2.43 -0.55 2.58
C MET A 61 -1.25 -1.04 1.70
N VAL A 62 -0.31 -1.79 2.27
CA VAL A 62 0.81 -2.40 1.54
C VAL A 62 0.31 -3.42 0.52
N VAL A 63 -0.58 -4.32 0.92
CA VAL A 63 -1.16 -5.33 0.03
C VAL A 63 -1.94 -4.68 -1.12
N SER A 64 -2.78 -3.70 -0.81
CA SER A 64 -3.62 -3.06 -1.84
C SER A 64 -2.82 -2.23 -2.83
N TYR A 65 -1.85 -1.44 -2.35
CA TYR A 65 -1.13 -0.47 -3.18
C TYR A 65 0.27 -0.96 -3.59
N PHE A 66 1.10 -1.43 -2.67
CA PHE A 66 2.49 -1.81 -2.99
C PHE A 66 2.63 -3.19 -3.62
N MET A 67 1.75 -4.15 -3.30
CA MET A 67 1.69 -5.43 -4.02
C MET A 67 0.93 -5.34 -5.35
N HIS A 68 0.60 -4.13 -5.81
CA HIS A 68 -0.07 -3.88 -7.09
C HIS A 68 -1.50 -4.43 -7.21
N LEU A 69 -2.04 -5.11 -6.20
CA LEU A 69 -3.33 -5.81 -6.24
C LEU A 69 -4.53 -4.93 -6.62
N LYS A 70 -4.50 -3.63 -6.30
CA LYS A 70 -5.53 -2.67 -6.71
C LYS A 70 -5.45 -2.29 -8.20
N PHE A 71 -4.28 -2.37 -8.80
CA PHE A 71 -4.02 -2.01 -10.20
C PHE A 71 -3.91 -3.24 -11.12
N ASP A 72 -3.80 -4.43 -10.52
CA ASP A 72 -3.75 -5.71 -11.22
C ASP A 72 -5.14 -6.37 -11.34
N ASN A 73 -5.21 -7.50 -12.03
CA ASN A 73 -6.44 -8.25 -12.20
C ASN A 73 -7.00 -8.74 -10.86
N LYS A 74 -8.34 -8.65 -10.70
CA LYS A 74 -9.07 -9.07 -9.49
C LYS A 74 -8.78 -10.51 -9.05
N ILE A 75 -8.26 -11.36 -9.93
CA ILE A 75 -7.85 -12.73 -9.64
C ILE A 75 -6.73 -12.79 -8.58
N PHE A 76 -5.74 -11.89 -8.64
CA PHE A 76 -4.64 -11.85 -7.68
C PHE A 76 -5.13 -11.38 -6.31
N SER A 77 -6.02 -10.38 -6.29
CA SER A 77 -6.68 -9.94 -5.06
C SER A 77 -7.47 -11.08 -4.43
N PHE A 78 -8.25 -11.80 -5.23
CA PHE A 78 -9.03 -12.94 -4.76
C PHE A 78 -8.15 -14.05 -4.19
N LEU A 79 -7.06 -14.42 -4.88
CA LEU A 79 -6.14 -15.47 -4.42
C LEU A 79 -5.46 -15.09 -3.10
N PHE A 80 -5.09 -13.82 -2.94
CA PHE A 80 -4.52 -13.31 -1.69
C PHE A 80 -5.53 -13.38 -0.53
N TYR A 81 -6.75 -12.87 -0.72
CA TYR A 81 -7.78 -12.92 0.32
C TYR A 81 -8.22 -14.35 0.65
N ALA A 82 -8.28 -15.25 -0.34
CA ALA A 82 -8.53 -16.67 -0.13
C ALA A 82 -7.43 -17.31 0.72
N GLY A 83 -6.16 -17.00 0.44
CA GLY A 83 -5.02 -17.42 1.26
C GLY A 83 -5.07 -16.85 2.69
N LEU A 84 -5.47 -15.58 2.85
CA LEU A 84 -5.64 -14.94 4.16
C LEU A 84 -6.74 -15.63 4.98
N ILE A 85 -7.89 -15.92 4.38
CA ILE A 85 -9.00 -16.64 5.02
C ILE A 85 -8.57 -18.06 5.39
N LEU A 86 -7.86 -18.76 4.49
CA LEU A 86 -7.34 -20.10 4.77
C LEU A 86 -6.34 -20.07 5.94
N ALA A 87 -5.43 -19.12 5.97
CA ALA A 87 -4.46 -18.96 7.07
C ALA A 87 -5.18 -18.73 8.40
N ILE A 88 -6.16 -17.83 8.43
CA ILE A 88 -6.99 -17.62 9.63
C ILE A 88 -7.70 -18.92 10.01
N GLY A 89 -8.29 -19.65 9.05
CA GLY A 89 -8.99 -20.91 9.34
C GLY A 89 -8.10 -22.05 9.84
N VAL A 90 -6.82 -22.08 9.44
CA VAL A 90 -5.85 -23.11 9.87
C VAL A 90 -5.21 -22.76 11.22
N TYR A 91 -4.99 -21.48 11.49
CA TYR A 91 -4.27 -21.00 12.68
C TYR A 91 -5.18 -20.37 13.76
N ALA A 92 -6.50 -20.34 13.56
CA ALA A 92 -7.49 -20.02 14.59
C ALA A 92 -7.74 -21.23 15.50
#